data_AF-A0A833IR89-F1
#
_entry.id   AF-A0A833IR89-F1
#
_cell.length_a   1.000
_cell.length_b   1.000
_cell.length_c   1.000
_cell.angle_alpha   90.00
_cell.angle_beta   90.00
_cell.angle_gamma   90.00
#
_symmetry.space_group_name_H-M   'P 1'
#
loop_
_entity.id
_entity.type
_entity.pdbx_description
1 polymer ?
#
loop_
_entity_poly.entity_id
_entity_poly.type
_entity_poly.pdbx_seq_one_letter_code
_entity_poly.pdbx_strand_id
1 'polypeptide(L)'
;MNNFQINRALAEMRALAAQAGSQTKAAERTAESDFGDAMKQALGTVNALQQDSGDKQAAFVRGENIALTDVMIASQKSKVAFEAVKQVRNHLLEAYRTVSNMQV
;
A
#
# COMPACT_ATOMS: atom_id res chain seq x y z
N MET A 1 31.30 40.44 -25.46
CA MET A 1 29.91 40.63 -24.95
C MET A 1 29.02 39.37 -25.06
N ASN A 2 29.47 38.22 -25.61
CA ASN A 2 28.62 37.02 -25.79
C ASN A 2 28.74 35.92 -24.72
N ASN A 3 29.68 35.98 -23.77
CA ASN A 3 29.85 34.93 -22.75
C ASN A 3 28.86 35.02 -21.59
N PHE A 4 28.25 36.19 -21.36
CA PHE A 4 27.36 36.41 -20.22
C PHE A 4 25.96 35.80 -20.42
N GLN A 5 25.53 35.66 -21.68
CA GLN A 5 24.21 35.12 -22.02
C GLN A 5 24.18 33.58 -21.96
N ILE A 6 25.29 32.93 -22.33
CA ILE A 6 25.42 31.46 -22.29
C ILE A 6 25.39 30.96 -20.83
N ASN A 7 26.04 31.67 -19.91
CA ASN A 7 26.04 31.30 -18.49
C ASN A 7 24.66 31.48 -17.83
N ARG A 8 23.83 32.43 -18.28
CA ARG A 8 22.45 32.60 -17.79
C ARG A 8 21.53 31.46 -18.24
N ALA A 9 21.61 31.09 -19.52
CA ALA A 9 20.81 29.98 -20.06
C ALA A 9 21.12 28.63 -19.37
N LEU A 10 22.40 28.38 -19.05
CA LEU A 10 22.82 27.20 -18.28
C LEU A 10 22.35 27.20 -16.83
N ALA A 11 22.29 28.38 -16.20
CA ALA A 11 21.77 28.53 -14.84
C ALA A 11 20.24 28.32 -14.79
N GLU A 12 19.50 28.84 -15.77
CA GLU A 12 18.05 28.59 -15.90
C GLU A 12 17.73 27.12 -16.17
N MET A 13 18.48 26.44 -17.05
CA MET A 13 18.28 25.00 -17.29
C MET A 13 18.56 24.15 -16.04
N ARG A 14 19.57 24.51 -15.22
CA ARG A 14 19.82 23.83 -13.94
C ARG A 14 18.70 24.09 -12.91
N ALA A 15 18.15 25.30 -12.87
CA ALA A 15 17.04 25.63 -11.98
C ALA A 15 15.77 24.85 -12.36
N LEU A 16 15.45 24.75 -13.65
CA LEU A 16 14.35 23.93 -14.16
C LEU A 16 14.56 22.44 -13.87
N ALA A 17 15.78 21.91 -14.04
CA ALA A 17 16.09 20.52 -13.72
C ALA A 17 15.99 20.21 -12.21
N ALA A 18 16.41 21.14 -11.34
CA ALA A 18 16.28 20.99 -9.88
C ALA A 18 14.82 21.07 -9.40
N GLN A 19 14.00 21.90 -10.05
CA GLN A 19 12.58 22.02 -9.75
C GLN A 19 11.80 20.78 -10.22
N ALA A 20 12.14 20.23 -11.40
CA ALA A 20 11.59 18.96 -11.88
C ALA A 20 11.94 17.80 -10.93
N GLY A 21 13.21 17.67 -10.51
CA GLY A 21 13.62 16.62 -9.57
C GLY A 21 13.00 16.74 -8.16
N SER A 22 12.67 17.97 -7.73
CA SER A 22 11.99 18.20 -6.44
C SER A 22 10.50 17.85 -6.49
N GLN A 23 9.84 18.05 -7.63
CA GLN A 23 8.44 17.66 -7.84
C GLN A 23 8.29 16.13 -7.87
N THR A 24 9.20 15.40 -8.53
CA THR A 24 9.20 13.93 -8.55
C THR A 24 9.37 13.34 -7.15
N LYS A 25 10.31 13.86 -6.35
CA LYS A 25 10.55 13.42 -4.96
C LYS A 25 9.40 13.71 -4.00
N ALA A 26 8.58 14.72 -4.27
CA ALA A 26 7.40 15.04 -3.46
C ALA A 26 6.21 14.13 -3.83
N ALA A 27 6.04 13.83 -5.11
CA ALA A 27 5.05 12.88 -5.60
C ALA A 27 5.34 11.45 -5.09
N GLU A 28 6.60 11.02 -5.12
CA GLU A 28 7.04 9.72 -4.58
C GLU A 28 6.74 9.57 -3.08
N ARG A 29 7.06 10.59 -2.27
CA ARG A 29 6.77 10.58 -0.82
C ARG A 29 5.27 10.55 -0.50
N THR A 30 4.46 11.22 -1.32
CA THR A 30 3.00 11.21 -1.15
C THR A 30 2.43 9.83 -1.47
N ALA A 31 2.88 9.21 -2.56
CA ALA A 31 2.48 7.85 -2.95
C ALA A 31 2.90 6.79 -1.92
N GLU A 32 4.08 6.94 -1.31
CA GLU A 32 4.56 6.04 -0.25
C GLU A 32 3.70 6.11 1.03
N SER A 33 3.27 7.32 1.41
CA SER A 33 2.34 7.53 2.54
C SER A 33 0.97 6.87 2.28
N ASP A 34 0.42 7.07 1.09
CA ASP A 34 -0.92 6.62 0.72
C ASP A 34 -1.00 5.08 0.67
N PHE A 35 0.07 4.43 0.18
CA PHE A 35 0.17 2.98 0.19
C PHE A 35 0.26 2.39 1.61
N GLY A 36 1.07 2.99 2.48
CA GLY A 36 1.23 2.52 3.86
C GLY A 36 -0.08 2.55 4.64
N ASP A 37 -0.88 3.61 4.45
CA ASP A 37 -2.18 3.76 5.09
C ASP A 37 -3.23 2.80 4.49
N ALA A 38 -3.24 2.62 3.16
CA ALA A 38 -4.07 1.61 2.50
C ALA A 38 -3.76 0.19 3.02
N MET A 39 -2.48 -0.14 3.22
CA MET A 39 -2.05 -1.43 3.75
C MET A 39 -2.47 -1.63 5.22
N LYS A 40 -2.35 -0.60 6.06
CA LYS A 40 -2.86 -0.64 7.45
C LYS A 40 -4.37 -0.89 7.45
N GLN A 41 -5.12 -0.22 6.59
CA GLN A 41 -6.55 -0.39 6.47
C GLN A 41 -6.92 -1.80 5.99
N ALA A 42 -6.18 -2.35 5.02
CA ALA A 42 -6.37 -3.71 4.54
C ALA A 42 -6.13 -4.75 5.65
N LEU A 43 -5.05 -4.60 6.43
CA LEU A 43 -4.76 -5.45 7.59
C LEU A 43 -5.86 -5.36 8.66
N GLY A 44 -6.34 -4.15 8.95
CA GLY A 44 -7.48 -3.95 9.85
C GLY A 44 -8.74 -4.66 9.37
N THR A 45 -8.99 -4.63 8.05
CA THR A 45 -10.14 -5.30 7.43
C THR A 45 -10.03 -6.82 7.54
N VAL A 46 -8.85 -7.39 7.26
CA VAL A 46 -8.62 -8.84 7.43
C VAL A 46 -8.82 -9.26 8.88
N ASN A 47 -8.32 -8.48 9.85
CA ASN A 47 -8.52 -8.78 11.27
C ASN A 47 -10.02 -8.79 11.64
N ALA A 48 -10.78 -7.80 11.18
CA ALA A 48 -12.22 -7.73 11.42
C ALA A 48 -12.97 -8.92 10.80
N LEU A 49 -12.63 -9.31 9.57
CA LEU A 49 -13.23 -10.47 8.90
C LEU A 49 -12.87 -11.79 9.59
N GLN A 50 -11.64 -11.92 10.07
CA GLN A 50 -11.20 -13.10 10.81
C GLN A 50 -11.96 -13.25 12.13
N GLN A 51 -12.19 -12.13 12.83
CA GLN A 51 -12.95 -12.10 14.08
C GLN A 51 -14.44 -12.41 13.83
N ASP A 52 -15.07 -11.75 12.84
CA ASP A 52 -16.47 -12.02 12.47
C ASP A 52 -16.69 -13.48 12.08
N SER A 53 -15.78 -14.07 11.29
CA SER A 53 -15.84 -15.50 10.94
C SER A 53 -15.74 -16.39 12.18
N GLY A 54 -14.85 -16.07 13.13
CA GLY A 54 -14.67 -16.83 14.36
C GLY A 54 -15.90 -16.74 15.27
N ASP A 55 -16.45 -15.54 15.42
CA ASP A 55 -17.62 -15.28 16.24
C ASP A 55 -18.86 -15.99 15.69
N LYS A 56 -19.07 -15.95 14.37
CA LYS A 56 -20.15 -16.70 13.71
C LYS A 56 -19.97 -18.20 13.84
N GLN A 57 -18.75 -18.71 13.69
CA GLN A 57 -18.48 -20.13 13.88
C GLN A 57 -18.78 -20.56 15.32
N ALA A 58 -18.35 -19.76 16.31
CA ALA A 58 -18.62 -20.04 17.71
C ALA A 58 -20.12 -19.97 18.04
N ALA A 59 -20.83 -18.96 17.54
CA ALA A 59 -22.27 -18.82 17.68
C ALA A 59 -23.04 -20.02 17.11
N PHE A 60 -22.66 -20.47 15.92
CA PHE A 60 -23.24 -21.66 15.29
C PHE A 60 -23.00 -22.93 16.12
N VAL A 61 -21.78 -23.14 16.61
CA VAL A 61 -21.45 -24.31 17.45
C VAL A 61 -22.18 -24.26 18.80
N ARG A 62 -22.45 -23.07 19.35
CA ARG A 62 -23.28 -22.88 20.55
C ARG A 62 -24.78 -23.11 20.31
N GLY A 63 -25.21 -23.33 19.07
CA GLY A 63 -26.62 -23.52 18.72
C GLY A 63 -27.43 -22.22 18.66
N GLU A 64 -26.78 -21.07 18.49
CA GLU A 64 -27.47 -19.80 18.24
C GLU A 64 -28.19 -19.85 16.88
N ASN A 65 -29.22 -19.01 16.71
CA ASN A 65 -30.02 -18.95 15.48
C ASN A 65 -29.27 -18.21 14.36
N ILE A 66 -28.26 -18.87 13.81
CA ILE A 66 -27.43 -18.41 12.69
C ILE A 66 -27.42 -19.51 11.64
N ALA A 67 -27.59 -19.14 10.37
CA ALA A 67 -27.53 -20.08 9.28
C ALA A 67 -26.08 -20.54 9.04
N LEU A 68 -25.88 -21.84 8.78
CA LEU A 68 -24.58 -22.38 8.38
C LEU A 68 -24.00 -21.66 7.15
N THR A 69 -24.87 -21.20 6.25
CA THR A 69 -24.49 -20.40 5.08
C THR A 69 -23.77 -19.11 5.47
N ASP A 70 -24.19 -18.46 6.56
CA ASP A 70 -23.57 -17.21 7.01
C ASP A 70 -22.17 -17.45 7.57
N VAL A 71 -21.98 -18.55 8.30
CA VAL A 71 -20.64 -18.98 8.78
C VAL A 71 -19.73 -19.26 7.57
N MET A 72 -20.23 -19.99 6.58
CA MET A 72 -19.46 -20.33 5.38
C MET A 72 -19.09 -19.08 4.57
N ILE A 73 -20.02 -18.13 4.41
CA ILE A 73 -19.77 -16.87 3.70
C ILE A 73 -18.72 -16.04 4.45
N ALA A 74 -18.85 -15.91 5.78
CA ALA A 74 -17.87 -15.17 6.58
C ALA A 74 -16.47 -15.79 6.50
N SER A 75 -16.39 -17.13 6.58
CA SER A 75 -15.15 -17.88 6.42
C SER A 75 -14.51 -17.66 5.03
N GLN A 76 -15.31 -17.71 3.96
CA GLN A 76 -14.82 -17.44 2.61
C GLN A 76 -14.35 -16.00 2.43
N LYS A 77 -15.08 -15.01 2.99
CA LYS A 77 -14.67 -13.60 2.96
C LYS A 77 -13.33 -13.40 3.64
N SER A 78 -13.14 -13.96 4.84
CA SER A 78 -11.86 -13.89 5.55
C SER A 78 -10.72 -14.50 4.72
N LYS A 79 -10.95 -15.68 4.13
CA LYS A 79 -9.96 -16.36 3.30
C LYS A 79 -9.53 -15.52 2.08
N VAL A 80 -10.50 -14.98 1.32
CA VAL A 80 -10.19 -14.18 0.13
C VAL A 80 -9.47 -12.89 0.51
N ALA A 81 -9.90 -12.21 1.57
CA ALA A 81 -9.25 -11.00 2.05
C ALA A 81 -7.81 -11.24 2.52
N PHE A 82 -7.58 -12.34 3.25
CA PHE A 82 -6.24 -12.73 3.68
C PHE A 82 -5.31 -13.02 2.49
N GLU A 83 -5.79 -13.76 1.49
CA GLU A 83 -5.02 -14.04 0.27
C GLU A 83 -4.66 -12.77 -0.50
N ALA A 84 -5.57 -11.80 -0.58
CA ALA A 84 -5.29 -10.50 -1.18
C ALA A 84 -4.15 -9.77 -0.43
N VAL A 85 -4.23 -9.70 0.90
CA VAL A 85 -3.18 -9.06 1.71
C VAL A 85 -1.83 -9.79 1.61
N LYS A 86 -1.83 -11.12 1.48
CA LYS A 86 -0.60 -11.89 1.27
C LYS A 86 0.15 -11.44 0.00
N GLN A 87 -0.58 -11.20 -1.08
CA GLN A 87 0.01 -10.71 -2.33
C GLN A 87 0.60 -9.31 -2.14
N VAL A 88 -0.11 -8.41 -1.45
CA VAL A 88 0.38 -7.06 -1.16
C VAL A 88 1.64 -7.10 -0.29
N ARG A 89 1.70 -7.97 0.73
CA ARG A 89 2.90 -8.19 1.54
C ARG A 89 4.09 -8.59 0.68
N ASN A 90 3.90 -9.52 -0.26
CA ASN A 90 4.97 -9.98 -1.13
C ASN A 90 5.48 -8.85 -2.03
N HIS A 91 4.60 -8.03 -2.58
CA HIS A 91 4.97 -6.84 -3.35
C HIS A 91 5.68 -5.77 -2.52
N LEU A 92 5.30 -5.57 -1.24
CA LEU A 92 6.02 -4.65 -0.34
C LEU A 92 7.45 -5.13 -0.07
N LEU A 93 7.64 -6.43 0.19
CA LEU A 93 8.98 -6.99 0.39
C LEU A 93 9.85 -6.85 -0.85
N GLU A 94 9.26 -6.99 -2.04
CA GLU A 94 9.94 -6.78 -3.31
C GLU A 94 10.30 -5.29 -3.53
N ALA A 95 9.37 -4.37 -3.28
CA ALA A 95 9.60 -2.93 -3.37
C ALA A 95 10.73 -2.47 -2.43
N TYR A 96 10.75 -2.94 -1.18
CA TYR A 96 11.82 -2.66 -0.23
C TYR A 96 13.19 -3.16 -0.74
N ARG A 97 13.24 -4.38 -1.28
CA ARG A 97 14.47 -4.93 -1.88
C ARG A 97 14.93 -4.10 -3.08
N THR A 98 14.02 -3.66 -3.94
CA THR A 98 14.34 -2.84 -5.11
C THR A 98 14.93 -1.48 -4.71
N VAL A 99 14.31 -0.78 -3.75
CA VAL A 99 14.84 0.52 -3.26
C VAL A 99 16.22 0.34 -2.60
N SER A 100 16.41 -0.72 -1.81
CA SER A 100 17.71 -1.03 -1.19
C SER A 100 18.80 -1.32 -2.24
N ASN A 101 18.45 -1.93 -3.37
CA ASN A 101 19.39 -2.25 -4.44
C ASN A 101 19.63 -1.06 -5.39
N MET A 102 18.82 -0.01 -5.35
CA MET A 102 19.08 1.24 -6.08
C MET A 102 19.99 2.23 -5.33
N GLN A 103 20.18 2.04 -4.01
CA GLN A 103 20.98 2.95 -3.16
C GLN A 103 22.44 2.51 -2.96
N VAL A 104 22.90 1.48 -3.66
CA VAL A 104 24.32 1.06 -3.69
C VAL A 104 24.99 1.42 -4.99
#